data_AF-A0A1G1CQA8-F1
#
_entry.id   AF-A0A1G1CQA8-F1
#
_cell.length_a   1.000
_cell.length_b   1.000
_cell.length_c   1.000
_cell.angle_alpha   90.00
_cell.angle_beta   90.00
_cell.angle_gamma   90.00
#
_symmetry.space_group_name_H-M   'P 1'
#
loop_
_entity.id
_entity.type
_entity.pdbx_description
1 polymer ?
#
loop_
_entity_poly.entity_id
_entity_poly.type
_entity_poly.pdbx_seq_one_letter_code
_entity_poly.pdbx_strand_id
1 'polypeptide(L)'
;MSALWQILICIISFWFYPTTLTAASPPDEIFEDYRYQTSPLFLETPPTAFRLESAADDLAATDEITTHPLSFYVETQTAARYPAYQNLIPAAVANINQRLTDAGIRRQFTLTDYHFYNKNLQTNCPATNPNGHYLPAIYCSHSASYIVVAADETSGSNYTPYYYPSIEWHGYNGLFSTQGVSVLAHELGHTLGLPDEYHLSLKAENNLVTGSAYQPLAGYIMHNLTPGHFHPWDAEIINRIPQFPPAHVHPQTLFQPQDSQLLILDAIGRPLSTAAVIIYASNPSATSGGRLDAIPEFQGQTDSAGRYALGANLLGYDNLNSLKAFLVQINHRGSTESHWFTFMDVNYAFWAHPTGVGTITLNTTLNPPHPADLNLDSVIDFLDYDRLRQQLFDPINPLDLNLDGTTNIYDFNWFFGYVFSLT
;
A
#
# COMPACT_ATOMS: atom_id res chain seq x y z
N MET A 1 72.00 3.28 -6.48
CA MET A 1 70.88 4.12 -6.95
C MET A 1 70.34 3.51 -8.24
N SER A 2 69.69 2.37 -8.09
CA SER A 2 69.23 1.50 -9.15
C SER A 2 68.15 0.58 -8.56
N ALA A 3 67.11 0.33 -9.34
CA ALA A 3 66.28 -0.88 -9.29
C ALA A 3 65.61 -1.31 -7.96
N LEU A 4 65.42 -0.40 -6.99
CA LEU A 4 64.70 -0.69 -5.73
C LEU A 4 63.41 0.14 -5.52
N TRP A 5 63.08 1.04 -6.45
CA TRP A 5 61.89 1.89 -6.36
C TRP A 5 60.71 1.49 -7.26
N GLN A 6 60.86 0.46 -8.11
CA GLN A 6 59.78 -0.02 -8.98
C GLN A 6 59.11 -1.32 -8.49
N ILE A 7 59.63 -1.95 -7.42
CA ILE A 7 59.02 -3.15 -6.83
C ILE A 7 58.12 -2.79 -5.62
N LEU A 8 58.23 -1.58 -5.07
CA LEU A 8 57.41 -1.12 -3.95
C LEU A 8 56.01 -0.62 -4.35
N ILE A 9 55.77 -0.38 -5.65
CA ILE A 9 54.47 0.13 -6.15
C ILE A 9 53.54 -1.00 -6.62
N CYS A 10 54.02 -2.24 -6.77
CA CYS A 10 53.17 -3.39 -7.13
C CYS A 10 52.71 -4.24 -5.93
N ILE A 11 53.14 -3.92 -4.70
CA ILE A 11 52.80 -4.71 -3.49
C ILE A 11 51.87 -3.93 -2.53
N ILE A 12 51.65 -2.62 -2.74
CA ILE A 12 50.74 -1.78 -1.95
C ILE A 12 49.51 -1.39 -2.79
N SER A 13 48.87 -2.38 -3.42
CA SER A 13 47.53 -2.21 -4.01
C SER A 13 46.64 -3.44 -3.79
N PHE A 14 47.02 -4.34 -2.88
CA PHE A 14 46.29 -5.57 -2.59
C PHE A 14 45.64 -5.62 -1.20
N TRP A 15 45.64 -4.52 -0.46
CA TRP A 15 44.97 -4.41 0.83
C TRP A 15 44.15 -3.12 0.83
N PHE A 16 42.83 -3.29 0.74
CA PHE A 16 41.71 -2.33 0.72
C PHE A 16 40.84 -2.48 -0.53
N TYR A 17 40.36 -3.71 -0.76
CA TYR A 17 39.01 -3.87 -1.30
C TYR A 17 38.06 -3.88 -0.12
N PRO A 18 37.10 -2.94 0.00
CA PRO A 18 35.89 -3.28 0.71
C PRO A 18 35.26 -4.40 -0.10
N THR A 19 35.17 -5.60 0.48
CA THR A 19 34.20 -6.58 0.00
C THR A 19 32.84 -5.92 0.14
N THR A 20 32.36 -5.32 -0.95
CA THR A 20 30.94 -5.16 -1.16
C THR A 20 30.38 -6.58 -1.17
N LEU A 21 29.95 -7.03 0.01
CA LEU A 21 28.84 -7.94 0.14
C LEU A 21 27.69 -7.28 -0.64
N THR A 22 27.63 -7.56 -1.94
CA THR A 22 26.36 -7.59 -2.63
C THR A 22 25.53 -8.55 -1.79
N ALA A 23 24.62 -8.00 -0.99
CA ALA A 23 23.53 -8.79 -0.42
C ALA A 23 22.96 -9.56 -1.61
N ALA A 24 23.18 -10.87 -1.61
CA ALA A 24 22.43 -11.72 -2.51
C ALA A 24 20.97 -11.39 -2.22
N SER A 25 20.24 -10.99 -3.26
CA SER A 25 18.78 -10.96 -3.17
C SER A 25 18.36 -12.28 -2.53
N PRO A 26 17.49 -12.27 -1.50
CA PRO A 26 16.98 -13.52 -0.96
C PRO A 26 16.45 -14.35 -2.13
N PRO A 27 16.69 -15.68 -2.14
CA PRO A 27 16.22 -16.53 -3.22
C PRO A 27 14.73 -16.28 -3.43
N ASP A 28 14.32 -16.05 -4.68
CA ASP A 28 12.90 -16.01 -5.07
C ASP A 28 12.21 -17.20 -4.39
N GLU A 29 11.24 -16.90 -3.54
CA GLU A 29 10.57 -17.85 -2.67
C GLU A 29 9.99 -19.01 -3.49
N ILE A 30 10.30 -20.23 -3.08
CA ILE A 30 9.54 -21.41 -3.50
C ILE A 30 8.26 -21.39 -2.66
N PHE A 31 7.30 -20.55 -3.05
CA PHE A 31 5.91 -20.76 -2.64
C PHE A 31 5.41 -21.99 -3.38
N GLU A 32 5.40 -23.13 -2.70
CA GLU A 32 4.78 -24.34 -3.25
C GLU A 32 3.30 -24.08 -3.55
N ASP A 33 2.89 -24.62 -4.69
CA ASP A 33 1.58 -24.55 -5.33
C ASP A 33 0.47 -25.14 -4.44
N TYR A 34 0.01 -24.38 -3.45
CA TYR A 34 -1.19 -24.71 -2.69
C TYR A 34 -2.39 -24.12 -3.39
N ARG A 35 -3.04 -24.97 -4.19
CA ARG A 35 -4.40 -24.74 -4.67
C ARG A 35 -5.24 -24.33 -3.48
N TYR A 36 -5.80 -23.11 -3.54
CA TYR A 36 -7.05 -22.81 -2.86
C TYR A 36 -8.01 -23.93 -3.23
N GLN A 37 -8.13 -24.96 -2.39
CA GLN A 37 -9.25 -25.88 -2.48
C GLN A 37 -10.45 -25.02 -2.11
N THR A 38 -11.06 -24.43 -3.13
CA THR A 38 -12.39 -23.88 -3.06
C THR A 38 -13.27 -25.04 -2.63
N SER A 39 -13.48 -25.15 -1.31
CA SER A 39 -14.42 -26.11 -0.78
C SER A 39 -15.75 -25.79 -1.48
N PRO A 40 -16.38 -26.74 -2.19
CA PRO A 40 -17.54 -26.50 -3.05
C PRO A 40 -18.83 -26.16 -2.27
N LEU A 41 -18.71 -25.71 -1.01
CA LEU A 41 -19.80 -25.44 -0.08
C LEU A 41 -20.26 -23.96 -0.05
N PHE A 42 -19.73 -23.11 -0.93
CA PHE A 42 -20.17 -21.72 -1.08
C PHE A 42 -20.51 -21.37 -2.53
N LEU A 43 -21.54 -22.03 -3.04
CA LEU A 43 -22.41 -21.49 -4.09
C LEU A 43 -23.84 -21.71 -3.59
N GLU A 44 -24.74 -20.80 -3.95
CA GLU A 44 -26.18 -20.82 -3.63
C GLU A 44 -26.61 -20.10 -2.35
N THR A 45 -26.07 -18.91 -2.10
CA THR A 45 -26.85 -17.66 -1.98
C THR A 45 -25.89 -16.54 -1.57
N PRO A 46 -25.83 -15.40 -2.29
CA PRO A 46 -25.17 -14.23 -1.71
C PRO A 46 -25.86 -13.99 -0.36
N PRO A 47 -25.14 -13.91 0.77
CA PRO A 47 -25.75 -13.58 2.04
C PRO A 47 -26.59 -12.33 1.79
N THR A 48 -27.89 -12.42 2.07
CA THR A 48 -28.85 -11.31 1.94
C THR A 48 -28.13 -10.06 2.37
N ALA A 49 -27.89 -9.17 1.40
CA ALA A 49 -26.98 -8.04 1.50
C ALA A 49 -26.97 -7.51 2.93
N PHE A 50 -25.84 -7.70 3.63
CA PHE A 50 -25.56 -6.96 4.84
C PHE A 50 -25.51 -5.51 4.37
N ARG A 51 -26.67 -4.85 4.31
CA ARG A 51 -26.81 -3.50 3.79
C ARG A 51 -26.09 -2.62 4.80
N LEU A 52 -24.87 -2.22 4.44
CA LEU A 52 -24.07 -1.20 5.12
C LEU A 52 -24.76 0.19 5.11
N GLU A 53 -25.99 0.30 4.62
CA GLU A 53 -26.80 1.52 4.67
C GLU A 53 -26.97 2.07 6.10
N SER A 54 -26.83 1.25 7.16
CA SER A 54 -26.75 1.72 8.56
C SER A 54 -25.33 1.81 9.12
N ALA A 55 -24.32 1.28 8.43
CA ALA A 55 -22.94 1.32 8.90
C ALA A 55 -22.28 2.68 8.65
N ALA A 56 -22.72 3.45 7.65
CA ALA A 56 -22.19 4.80 7.43
C ALA A 56 -22.33 5.71 8.68
N ASP A 57 -23.39 5.52 9.48
CA ASP A 57 -23.63 6.28 10.71
C ASP A 57 -22.94 5.66 11.96
N ASP A 58 -22.64 4.36 11.95
CA ASP A 58 -21.94 3.63 13.05
C ASP A 58 -20.42 3.52 12.83
N LEU A 59 -19.90 3.96 11.68
CA LEU A 59 -18.47 3.98 11.35
C LEU A 59 -17.73 5.18 11.96
N ALA A 60 -18.36 5.92 12.88
CA ALA A 60 -17.67 6.83 13.79
C ALA A 60 -16.84 6.03 14.79
N ALA A 61 -15.81 5.36 14.26
CA ALA A 61 -14.50 5.21 14.83
C ALA A 61 -14.38 5.76 16.26
N THR A 62 -14.79 5.01 17.28
CA THR A 62 -14.60 5.39 18.67
C THR A 62 -13.10 5.55 18.94
N ASP A 63 -12.68 6.64 19.57
CA ASP A 63 -11.26 6.85 19.95
C ASP A 63 -10.73 5.80 20.96
N GLU A 64 -11.57 4.88 21.40
CA GLU A 64 -11.22 3.79 22.29
C GLU A 64 -10.34 2.74 21.59
N ILE A 65 -9.24 2.39 22.25
CA ILE A 65 -8.35 1.30 21.85
C ILE A 65 -8.94 -0.02 22.38
N THR A 66 -9.30 -0.90 21.46
CA THR A 66 -9.74 -2.26 21.82
C THR A 66 -8.54 -3.12 22.17
N THR A 67 -8.64 -3.82 23.31
CA THR A 67 -7.61 -4.76 23.74
C THR A 67 -8.09 -6.19 23.58
N HIS A 68 -7.29 -7.02 22.90
CA HIS A 68 -7.59 -8.41 22.64
C HIS A 68 -6.68 -9.35 23.46
N PRO A 69 -7.24 -10.40 24.08
CA PRO A 69 -6.43 -11.40 24.77
C PRO A 69 -5.65 -12.26 23.76
N LEU A 70 -4.38 -12.49 24.07
CA LEU A 70 -3.44 -13.26 23.25
C LEU A 70 -2.81 -14.37 24.11
N SER A 71 -3.05 -15.62 23.73
CA SER A 71 -2.49 -16.81 24.40
C SER A 71 -1.40 -17.43 23.53
N PHE A 72 -0.24 -17.71 24.13
CA PHE A 72 0.87 -18.36 23.41
C PHE A 72 0.97 -19.85 23.76
N TYR A 73 1.05 -20.69 22.73
CA TYR A 73 1.36 -22.11 22.83
C TYR A 73 2.76 -22.32 22.26
N VAL A 74 3.74 -22.48 23.16
CA VAL A 74 5.15 -22.62 22.80
C VAL A 74 5.48 -24.09 22.66
N GLU A 75 6.02 -24.47 21.51
CA GLU A 75 6.50 -25.81 21.28
C GLU A 75 7.66 -26.13 22.25
N THR A 76 7.67 -27.32 22.84
CA THR A 76 8.67 -27.70 23.86
C THR A 76 10.11 -27.55 23.36
N GLN A 77 10.38 -27.91 22.11
CA GLN A 77 11.70 -27.80 21.48
C GLN A 77 12.07 -26.33 21.23
N THR A 78 11.11 -25.51 20.79
CA THR A 78 11.27 -24.06 20.67
C THR A 78 11.60 -23.42 22.01
N ALA A 79 10.90 -23.78 23.09
CA ALA A 79 11.21 -23.28 24.43
C ALA A 79 12.62 -23.67 24.91
N ALA A 80 13.10 -24.86 24.56
CA ALA A 80 14.46 -25.29 24.85
C ALA A 80 15.52 -24.49 24.06
N ARG A 81 15.21 -24.12 22.80
CA ARG A 81 16.08 -23.28 21.95
C ARG A 81 16.13 -21.83 22.42
N TYR A 82 15.01 -21.31 22.92
CA TYR A 82 14.88 -19.95 23.45
C TYR A 82 14.58 -19.98 24.95
N PRO A 83 15.56 -20.28 25.82
CA PRO A 83 15.31 -20.39 27.26
C PRO A 83 14.80 -19.09 27.91
N ALA A 84 14.97 -17.95 27.24
CA ALA A 84 14.44 -16.65 27.64
C ALA A 84 13.07 -16.30 27.02
N TYR A 85 12.31 -17.27 26.47
CA TYR A 85 11.03 -17.02 25.78
C TYR A 85 10.03 -16.22 26.63
N GLN A 86 10.05 -16.39 27.96
CA GLN A 86 9.20 -15.63 28.89
C GLN A 86 9.45 -14.12 28.87
N ASN A 87 10.66 -13.69 28.48
CA ASN A 87 11.00 -12.27 28.29
C ASN A 87 10.86 -11.85 26.82
N LEU A 88 11.13 -12.78 25.89
CA LEU A 88 11.09 -12.48 24.45
C LEU A 88 9.66 -12.34 23.91
N ILE A 89 8.71 -13.14 24.38
CA ILE A 89 7.30 -13.03 23.95
C ILE A 89 6.68 -11.70 24.35
N PRO A 90 6.76 -11.23 25.62
CA PRO A 90 6.24 -9.91 25.98
C PRO A 90 6.90 -8.78 25.20
N ALA A 91 8.20 -8.89 24.92
CA ALA A 91 8.91 -7.92 24.09
C ALA A 91 8.41 -7.91 22.64
N ALA A 92 8.12 -9.07 22.05
CA ALA A 92 7.51 -9.17 20.72
C ALA A 92 6.10 -8.56 20.70
N VAL A 93 5.25 -8.88 21.69
CA VAL A 93 3.90 -8.31 21.81
C VAL A 93 3.96 -6.79 21.99
N ALA A 94 4.87 -6.28 22.82
CA ALA A 94 5.09 -4.84 22.99
C ALA A 94 5.54 -4.17 21.68
N ASN A 95 6.44 -4.82 20.92
CA ASN A 95 6.86 -4.32 19.61
C ASN A 95 5.70 -4.25 18.62
N ILE A 96 4.85 -5.28 18.57
CA ILE A 96 3.65 -5.31 17.71
C ILE A 96 2.69 -4.19 18.10
N ASN A 97 2.36 -4.05 19.39
CA ASN A 97 1.47 -2.99 19.86
C ASN A 97 2.02 -1.60 19.55
N GLN A 98 3.34 -1.41 19.61
CA GLN A 98 3.96 -0.16 19.19
C GLN A 98 3.75 0.10 17.70
N ARG A 99 3.96 -0.91 16.83
CA ARG A 99 3.73 -0.77 15.37
C ARG A 99 2.27 -0.46 15.04
N LEU A 100 1.31 -1.11 15.72
CA LEU A 100 -0.11 -0.80 15.59
C LEU A 100 -0.40 0.66 15.98
N THR A 101 0.15 1.09 17.12
CA THR A 101 0.00 2.47 17.60
C THR A 101 0.61 3.49 16.63
N ASP A 102 1.82 3.24 16.13
CA ASP A 102 2.52 4.11 15.18
C ASP A 102 1.75 4.25 13.86
N ALA A 103 1.02 3.21 13.46
CA ALA A 103 0.16 3.22 12.27
C ALA A 103 -1.23 3.83 12.52
N GLY A 104 -1.58 4.20 13.76
CA GLY A 104 -2.91 4.68 14.12
C GLY A 104 -3.98 3.59 14.19
N ILE A 105 -3.59 2.31 14.30
CA ILE A 105 -4.51 1.20 14.52
C ILE A 105 -4.97 1.18 15.98
N ARG A 106 -6.28 1.23 16.22
CA ARG A 106 -6.88 1.22 17.56
C ARG A 106 -7.20 -0.20 18.02
N ARG A 107 -6.17 -1.05 17.93
CA ARG A 107 -6.18 -2.44 18.42
C ARG A 107 -4.89 -2.66 19.17
N GLN A 108 -4.96 -3.38 20.26
CA GLN A 108 -3.81 -3.84 21.02
C GLN A 108 -4.02 -5.27 21.48
N PHE A 109 -2.92 -5.97 21.70
CA PHE A 109 -2.92 -7.31 22.26
C PHE A 109 -2.40 -7.28 23.68
N THR A 110 -3.09 -7.97 24.58
CA THR A 110 -2.61 -8.26 25.93
C THR A 110 -2.34 -9.74 26.03
N LEU A 111 -1.08 -10.07 26.32
CA LEU A 111 -0.70 -11.43 26.66
C LEU A 111 -1.41 -11.87 27.93
N THR A 112 -2.17 -12.97 27.85
CA THR A 112 -2.92 -13.52 28.98
C THR A 112 -2.21 -14.71 29.63
N ASP A 113 -1.58 -15.57 28.83
CA ASP A 113 -1.11 -16.87 29.29
C ASP A 113 -0.11 -17.53 28.32
N TYR A 114 0.64 -18.48 28.87
CA TYR A 114 1.56 -19.35 28.16
C TYR A 114 1.23 -20.80 28.43
N HIS A 115 1.29 -21.60 27.38
CA HIS A 115 1.13 -23.03 27.43
C HIS A 115 2.29 -23.68 26.70
N PHE A 116 2.68 -24.87 27.18
CA PHE A 116 3.54 -25.74 26.39
C PHE A 116 2.69 -26.75 25.65
N TYR A 117 3.13 -27.09 24.45
CA TYR A 117 2.61 -28.25 23.76
C TYR A 117 3.74 -29.11 23.21
N ASN A 118 3.41 -30.38 22.98
CA ASN A 118 4.30 -31.35 22.36
C ASN A 118 3.70 -31.73 21.02
N LYS A 119 4.32 -31.28 19.93
CA LYS A 119 3.87 -31.52 18.56
C LYS A 119 3.77 -33.01 18.19
N ASN A 120 4.45 -33.89 18.92
CA ASN A 120 4.38 -35.34 18.70
C ASN A 120 3.09 -35.97 19.23
N LEU A 121 2.30 -35.25 20.02
CA LEU A 121 1.01 -35.73 20.50
C LEU A 121 -0.05 -35.48 19.43
N GLN A 122 -0.64 -36.56 18.93
CA GLN A 122 -1.69 -36.48 17.93
C GLN A 122 -2.88 -35.65 18.41
N THR A 123 -3.28 -34.69 17.59
CA THR A 123 -4.50 -33.90 17.75
C THR A 123 -5.33 -33.96 16.47
N ASN A 124 -6.55 -33.42 16.52
CA ASN A 124 -7.39 -33.26 15.33
C ASN A 124 -7.06 -31.98 14.53
N CYS A 125 -5.94 -31.32 14.84
CA CYS A 125 -5.54 -30.06 14.25
C CYS A 125 -4.16 -30.24 13.57
N PRO A 126 -4.15 -30.58 12.27
CA PRO A 126 -2.90 -30.77 11.54
C PRO A 126 -2.14 -29.45 11.44
N ALA A 127 -0.81 -29.49 11.55
CA ALA A 127 0.04 -28.34 11.21
C ALA A 127 0.05 -28.10 9.70
N THR A 128 0.39 -26.87 9.31
CA THR A 128 0.41 -26.49 7.90
C THR A 128 1.68 -26.91 7.18
N ASN A 129 2.71 -27.36 7.89
CA ASN A 129 3.94 -27.82 7.24
C ASN A 129 3.84 -29.28 6.75
N PRO A 130 4.44 -29.60 5.58
CA PRO A 130 4.31 -30.93 4.95
C PRO A 130 5.03 -32.05 5.71
N ASN A 131 5.92 -31.70 6.64
CA ASN A 131 6.54 -32.65 7.58
C ASN A 131 5.71 -32.83 8.87
N GLY A 132 4.45 -32.37 8.85
CA GLY A 132 3.71 -31.89 10.01
C GLY A 132 3.41 -32.89 11.11
N HIS A 133 4.03 -32.56 12.24
CA HIS A 133 3.55 -32.85 13.57
C HIS A 133 2.27 -32.03 13.89
N TYR A 134 1.60 -32.30 15.01
CA TYR A 134 0.26 -31.77 15.30
C TYR A 134 0.29 -30.42 16.03
N LEU A 135 -0.67 -29.54 15.74
CA LEU A 135 -0.92 -28.30 16.49
C LEU A 135 -1.71 -28.60 17.77
N PRO A 136 -1.64 -27.75 18.81
CA PRO A 136 -2.47 -27.93 20.00
C PRO A 136 -3.97 -27.87 19.64
N ALA A 137 -4.78 -28.73 20.25
CA ALA A 137 -6.21 -28.86 19.88
C ALA A 137 -7.01 -27.54 19.96
N ILE A 138 -6.60 -26.62 20.83
CA ILE A 138 -7.23 -25.30 20.97
C ILE A 138 -7.11 -24.43 19.70
N TYR A 139 -6.07 -24.65 18.89
CA TYR A 139 -5.80 -23.89 17.67
C TYR A 139 -6.97 -23.95 16.68
N CYS A 140 -7.60 -25.12 16.57
CA CYS A 140 -8.72 -25.38 15.67
C CYS A 140 -10.09 -25.33 16.37
N SER A 141 -10.21 -24.77 17.59
CA SER A 141 -11.47 -24.82 18.35
C SER A 141 -11.79 -23.56 19.16
N HIS A 142 -10.93 -22.54 19.17
CA HIS A 142 -11.17 -21.31 19.93
C HIS A 142 -11.88 -20.22 19.10
N SER A 143 -12.91 -19.60 19.67
CA SER A 143 -13.72 -18.55 19.00
C SER A 143 -13.64 -17.13 19.58
N ALA A 144 -12.75 -16.84 20.54
CA ALA A 144 -12.81 -15.59 21.31
C ALA A 144 -11.46 -14.99 21.74
N SER A 145 -10.38 -15.76 21.70
CA SER A 145 -9.02 -15.29 22.01
C SER A 145 -8.11 -15.59 20.85
N TYR A 146 -7.11 -14.74 20.66
CA TYR A 146 -6.10 -14.97 19.63
C TYR A 146 -5.12 -16.03 20.13
N ILE A 147 -4.93 -17.10 19.36
CA ILE A 147 -4.03 -18.20 19.70
C ILE A 147 -2.79 -18.12 18.84
N VAL A 148 -1.61 -17.93 19.43
CA VAL A 148 -0.34 -17.98 18.71
C VAL A 148 0.39 -19.27 19.06
N VAL A 149 0.66 -20.10 18.05
CA VAL A 149 1.50 -21.28 18.19
C VAL A 149 2.91 -20.92 17.75
N ALA A 150 3.83 -20.87 18.70
CA ALA A 150 5.23 -20.55 18.48
C ALA A 150 6.02 -21.84 18.24
N ALA A 151 6.45 -22.05 16.99
CA ALA A 151 7.24 -23.21 16.57
C ALA A 151 8.40 -22.75 15.68
N ASP A 152 9.64 -22.87 16.17
CA ASP A 152 10.83 -22.46 15.43
C ASP A 152 11.32 -23.59 14.53
N GLU A 153 10.52 -23.86 13.50
CA GLU A 153 10.80 -24.86 12.49
C GLU A 153 11.46 -24.19 11.27
N THR A 154 12.45 -24.88 10.67
CA THR A 154 13.18 -24.37 9.49
C THR A 154 12.34 -24.37 8.22
N SER A 155 11.12 -24.92 8.29
CA SER A 155 10.18 -25.05 7.19
C SER A 155 8.76 -25.03 7.77
N GLY A 156 7.99 -24.00 7.47
CA GLY A 156 6.61 -23.86 7.89
C GLY A 156 5.94 -22.71 7.13
N SER A 157 4.65 -22.87 6.87
CA SER A 157 3.82 -21.76 6.45
C SER A 157 3.30 -21.09 7.72
N ASN A 158 3.36 -19.77 7.75
CA ASN A 158 2.58 -19.05 8.74
C ASN A 158 1.16 -19.02 8.20
N TYR A 159 0.24 -19.64 8.94
CA TYR A 159 -1.13 -19.82 8.46
C TYR A 159 -2.09 -19.36 9.53
N THR A 160 -3.17 -18.75 9.08
CA THR A 160 -4.34 -18.45 9.90
C THR A 160 -5.50 -19.29 9.40
N PRO A 161 -6.09 -20.18 10.22
CA PRO A 161 -7.24 -20.96 9.79
C PRO A 161 -8.43 -20.04 9.58
N TYR A 162 -9.15 -20.25 8.48
CA TYR A 162 -10.23 -19.38 7.99
C TYR A 162 -11.40 -19.16 8.99
N TYR A 163 -11.46 -19.89 10.10
CA TYR A 163 -12.57 -19.84 11.06
C TYR A 163 -12.15 -19.45 12.47
N TYR A 164 -10.85 -19.36 12.75
CA TYR A 164 -10.35 -19.13 14.10
C TYR A 164 -9.26 -18.06 14.08
N PRO A 165 -9.22 -17.16 15.09
CA PRO A 165 -8.17 -16.16 15.25
C PRO A 165 -6.86 -16.80 15.74
N SER A 166 -6.38 -17.82 15.05
CA SER A 166 -5.19 -18.58 15.41
C SER A 166 -4.07 -18.33 14.41
N ILE A 167 -2.83 -18.33 14.86
CA ILE A 167 -1.64 -18.06 14.06
C ILE A 167 -0.60 -19.11 14.34
N GLU A 168 -0.08 -19.74 13.28
CA GLU A 168 1.15 -20.51 13.34
C GLU A 168 2.33 -19.57 13.09
N TRP A 169 3.22 -19.40 14.06
CA TRP A 169 4.36 -18.49 13.97
C TRP A 169 5.67 -19.28 13.84
N HIS A 170 6.25 -19.20 12.65
CA HIS A 170 7.55 -19.76 12.27
C HIS A 170 8.53 -18.62 11.97
N GLY A 171 9.69 -18.63 12.62
CA GLY A 171 10.71 -17.62 12.41
C GLY A 171 11.64 -17.95 11.24
N TYR A 172 11.49 -17.28 10.08
CA TYR A 172 12.35 -17.49 8.90
C TYR A 172 13.85 -17.22 9.15
N ASN A 173 14.21 -16.54 10.25
CA ASN A 173 15.59 -16.37 10.74
C ASN A 173 15.61 -16.35 12.28
N GLY A 174 14.82 -17.24 12.88
CA GLY A 174 14.60 -17.31 14.32
C GLY A 174 13.39 -16.50 14.76
N LEU A 175 12.57 -17.14 15.58
CA LEU A 175 11.26 -16.66 16.03
C LEU A 175 11.31 -15.23 16.56
N PHE A 176 12.21 -14.93 17.50
CA PHE A 176 12.29 -13.64 18.17
C PHE A 176 13.24 -12.62 17.52
N SER A 177 13.70 -12.88 16.29
CA SER A 177 14.44 -11.88 15.51
C SER A 177 13.51 -10.74 15.06
N THR A 178 14.07 -9.61 14.63
CA THR A 178 13.26 -8.51 14.07
C THR A 178 12.37 -8.99 12.93
N GLN A 179 12.89 -9.85 12.05
CA GLN A 179 12.13 -10.43 10.94
C GLN A 179 11.05 -11.39 11.45
N GLY A 180 11.36 -12.26 12.42
CA GLY A 180 10.38 -13.17 13.01
C GLY A 180 9.22 -12.42 13.68
N VAL A 181 9.50 -11.30 14.36
CA VAL A 181 8.44 -10.45 14.93
C VAL A 181 7.63 -9.74 13.84
N SER A 182 8.26 -9.33 12.72
CA SER A 182 7.51 -8.81 11.57
C SER A 182 6.58 -9.84 10.95
N VAL A 183 7.01 -11.10 10.86
CA VAL A 183 6.16 -12.22 10.44
C VAL A 183 4.96 -12.34 11.37
N LEU A 184 5.16 -12.40 12.69
CA LEU A 184 4.05 -12.48 13.64
C LEU A 184 3.07 -11.30 13.50
N ALA A 185 3.60 -10.10 13.30
CA ALA A 185 2.77 -8.91 13.10
C ALA A 185 1.95 -8.97 11.80
N HIS A 186 2.53 -9.48 10.72
CA HIS A 186 1.84 -9.71 9.44
C HIS A 186 0.69 -10.71 9.59
N GLU A 187 0.94 -11.85 10.23
CA GLU A 187 -0.10 -12.85 10.48
C GLU A 187 -1.21 -12.33 11.40
N LEU A 188 -0.86 -11.54 12.42
CA LEU A 188 -1.86 -10.83 13.23
C LEU A 188 -2.67 -9.86 12.38
N GLY A 189 -2.05 -9.20 11.39
CA GLY A 189 -2.75 -8.40 10.38
C GLY A 189 -3.86 -9.18 9.66
N HIS A 190 -3.59 -10.41 9.23
CA HIS A 190 -4.62 -11.28 8.63
C HIS A 190 -5.77 -11.60 9.59
N THR A 191 -5.46 -11.87 10.86
CA THR A 191 -6.51 -12.10 11.87
C THR A 191 -7.34 -10.84 12.18
N LEU A 192 -6.80 -9.67 11.84
CA LEU A 192 -7.47 -8.37 11.86
C LEU A 192 -8.11 -8.00 10.51
N GLY A 193 -8.18 -8.94 9.56
CA GLY A 193 -8.90 -8.79 8.29
C GLY A 193 -8.08 -8.18 7.15
N LEU A 194 -6.78 -7.97 7.33
CA LEU A 194 -5.94 -7.43 6.26
C LEU A 194 -5.59 -8.50 5.21
N PRO A 195 -5.62 -8.17 3.91
CA PRO A 195 -5.15 -9.05 2.85
C PRO A 195 -3.63 -9.04 2.69
N ASP A 196 -3.12 -9.99 1.93
CA ASP A 196 -1.75 -9.96 1.43
C ASP A 196 -1.57 -8.91 0.33
N GLU A 197 -0.81 -7.85 0.61
CA GLU A 197 -0.68 -6.71 -0.29
C GLU A 197 0.35 -6.95 -1.42
N TYR A 198 1.22 -7.96 -1.29
CA TYR A 198 2.16 -8.30 -2.37
C TYR A 198 1.47 -8.77 -3.65
N HIS A 199 0.20 -9.18 -3.60
CA HIS A 199 -0.59 -9.49 -4.79
C HIS A 199 -0.75 -8.28 -5.74
N LEU A 200 -0.57 -7.05 -5.26
CA LEU A 200 -0.56 -5.84 -6.08
C LEU A 200 0.73 -5.64 -6.88
N SER A 201 1.79 -6.38 -6.55
CA SER A 201 3.10 -6.17 -7.15
C SER A 201 3.20 -6.79 -8.52
N LEU A 202 3.66 -6.04 -9.49
CA LEU A 202 3.95 -6.53 -10.84
C LEU A 202 5.46 -6.57 -11.03
N LYS A 203 6.00 -7.74 -11.35
CA LYS A 203 7.33 -7.84 -11.95
C LYS A 203 7.28 -7.27 -13.37
N ALA A 204 8.41 -6.79 -13.89
CA ALA A 204 8.49 -6.17 -15.21
C ALA A 204 7.99 -7.10 -16.33
N GLU A 205 8.38 -8.37 -16.26
CA GLU A 205 7.97 -9.45 -17.18
C GLU A 205 6.48 -9.80 -17.09
N ASN A 206 5.81 -9.47 -15.98
CA ASN A 206 4.38 -9.70 -15.77
C ASN A 206 3.52 -8.49 -16.17
N ASN A 207 4.13 -7.35 -16.51
CA ASN A 207 3.43 -6.16 -16.98
C ASN A 207 3.49 -6.09 -18.51
N LEU A 208 2.57 -6.77 -19.18
CA LEU A 208 2.56 -6.88 -20.65
C LEU A 208 2.13 -5.59 -21.36
N VAL A 209 1.71 -4.55 -20.62
CA VAL A 209 1.32 -3.25 -21.17
C VAL A 209 2.53 -2.33 -21.30
N THR A 210 3.38 -2.25 -20.28
CA THR A 210 4.50 -1.28 -20.23
C THR A 210 5.88 -1.90 -20.06
N GLY A 211 5.96 -3.18 -19.68
CA GLY A 211 7.22 -3.85 -19.33
C GLY A 211 7.90 -3.31 -18.07
N SER A 212 7.24 -2.44 -17.29
CA SER A 212 7.79 -1.85 -16.08
C SER A 212 7.24 -2.54 -14.82
N ALA A 213 8.11 -2.74 -13.83
CA ALA A 213 7.68 -3.24 -12.53
C ALA A 213 6.82 -2.19 -11.80
N TYR A 214 5.93 -2.65 -10.91
CA TYR A 214 5.08 -1.82 -10.07
C TYR A 214 4.98 -2.43 -8.68
N GLN A 215 5.37 -1.70 -7.63
CA GLN A 215 5.36 -2.17 -6.24
C GLN A 215 4.92 -1.03 -5.31
N PRO A 216 3.61 -0.70 -5.28
CA PRO A 216 3.13 0.50 -4.60
C PRO A 216 3.32 0.46 -3.08
N LEU A 217 3.47 -0.73 -2.51
CA LEU A 217 3.44 -0.97 -1.07
C LEU A 217 4.74 -1.56 -0.53
N ALA A 218 5.83 -1.46 -1.30
CA ALA A 218 7.13 -1.95 -0.86
C ALA A 218 7.54 -1.33 0.49
N GLY A 219 7.81 -2.19 1.47
CA GLY A 219 8.26 -1.79 2.81
C GLY A 219 7.17 -1.76 3.87
N TYR A 220 5.90 -1.98 3.52
CA TYR A 220 4.82 -2.18 4.48
C TYR A 220 4.71 -3.65 4.91
N ILE A 221 4.18 -3.85 6.11
CA ILE A 221 4.20 -5.15 6.78
C ILE A 221 3.35 -6.19 6.04
N MET A 222 2.21 -5.80 5.47
CA MET A 222 1.32 -6.68 4.70
C MET A 222 1.84 -6.95 3.27
N HIS A 223 2.90 -6.24 2.84
CA HIS A 223 3.49 -6.41 1.52
C HIS A 223 4.69 -7.36 1.53
N ASN A 224 5.70 -7.14 2.35
CA ASN A 224 6.95 -7.91 2.22
C ASN A 224 7.62 -8.23 3.56
N LEU A 225 6.83 -8.32 4.64
CA LEU A 225 7.29 -8.73 5.96
C LEU A 225 8.47 -7.87 6.48
N THR A 226 8.70 -6.70 5.88
CA THR A 226 9.80 -5.83 6.26
C THR A 226 9.57 -5.38 7.71
N PRO A 227 10.61 -5.06 8.50
CA PRO A 227 10.46 -4.38 9.80
C PRO A 227 9.70 -3.03 9.79
N GLY A 228 8.97 -2.71 8.72
CA GLY A 228 8.19 -1.51 8.54
C GLY A 228 6.88 -1.51 9.30
N HIS A 229 6.12 -0.46 9.01
CA HIS A 229 4.84 -0.14 9.61
C HIS A 229 3.70 -0.78 8.81
N PHE A 230 2.49 -0.76 9.38
CA PHE A 230 1.28 -0.95 8.59
C PHE A 230 1.07 0.27 7.68
N HIS A 231 0.50 0.03 6.51
CA HIS A 231 0.12 1.10 5.59
C HIS A 231 -1.04 1.91 6.19
N PRO A 232 -1.18 3.22 5.93
CA PRO A 232 -2.33 3.99 6.44
C PRO A 232 -3.69 3.40 6.06
N TRP A 233 -3.78 2.71 4.92
CA TRP A 233 -5.01 2.01 4.52
C TRP A 233 -5.35 0.84 5.47
N ASP A 234 -4.34 0.09 5.94
CA ASP A 234 -4.53 -0.99 6.92
C ASP A 234 -5.20 -0.47 8.18
N ALA A 235 -4.76 0.71 8.64
CA ALA A 235 -5.31 1.36 9.81
C ALA A 235 -6.78 1.73 9.62
N GLU A 236 -7.13 2.34 8.49
CA GLU A 236 -8.51 2.66 8.14
C GLU A 236 -9.40 1.41 8.15
N ILE A 237 -8.98 0.34 7.50
CA ILE A 237 -9.74 -0.91 7.44
C ILE A 237 -9.96 -1.50 8.82
N ILE A 238 -8.88 -1.73 9.58
CA ILE A 238 -8.97 -2.36 10.91
C ILE A 238 -9.86 -1.54 11.84
N ASN A 239 -9.77 -0.21 11.76
CA ASN A 239 -10.53 0.71 12.59
C ASN A 239 -12.03 0.76 12.24
N ARG A 240 -12.41 0.39 11.01
CA ARG A 240 -13.80 0.43 10.50
C ARG A 240 -14.55 -0.89 10.68
N ILE A 241 -13.85 -2.01 10.73
CA ILE A 241 -14.49 -3.33 10.88
C ILE A 241 -14.86 -3.64 12.34
N PRO A 242 -15.89 -4.47 12.58
CA PRO A 242 -16.25 -4.92 13.92
C PRO A 242 -15.07 -5.52 14.68
N GLN A 243 -15.08 -5.32 15.99
CA GLN A 243 -13.98 -5.65 16.89
C GLN A 243 -13.96 -7.13 17.34
N PHE A 244 -14.77 -8.00 16.73
CA PHE A 244 -14.87 -9.40 17.16
C PHE A 244 -14.00 -10.31 16.29
N PRO A 245 -13.17 -11.18 16.91
CA PRO A 245 -12.39 -12.14 16.17
C PRO A 245 -13.22 -13.34 15.70
N PRO A 246 -12.85 -13.97 14.58
CA PRO A 246 -11.89 -13.43 13.61
C PRO A 246 -12.57 -12.40 12.69
N ALA A 247 -11.82 -11.40 12.24
CA ALA A 247 -12.33 -10.35 11.37
C ALA A 247 -12.52 -10.81 9.90
N HIS A 248 -12.81 -12.09 9.65
CA HIS A 248 -12.83 -12.76 8.34
C HIS A 248 -14.01 -12.34 7.45
N VAL A 249 -14.01 -11.06 7.09
CA VAL A 249 -14.87 -10.48 6.07
C VAL A 249 -13.91 -9.63 5.27
N HIS A 250 -13.56 -10.07 4.06
CA HIS A 250 -12.67 -9.42 3.10
C HIS A 250 -13.00 -7.93 2.96
N PRO A 251 -12.48 -7.08 3.87
CA PRO A 251 -13.20 -5.87 4.23
C PRO A 251 -13.08 -4.83 3.12
N GLN A 252 -12.03 -4.93 2.31
CA GLN A 252 -11.83 -4.14 1.13
C GLN A 252 -12.99 -4.25 0.12
N THR A 253 -13.65 -5.42 0.03
CA THR A 253 -14.80 -5.61 -0.87
C THR A 253 -16.10 -5.05 -0.30
N LEU A 254 -16.17 -4.87 1.03
CA LEU A 254 -17.30 -4.26 1.71
C LEU A 254 -17.31 -2.73 1.59
N PHE A 255 -16.13 -2.12 1.46
CA PHE A 255 -15.97 -0.67 1.41
C PHE A 255 -15.74 -0.15 -0.01
N GLN A 256 -16.55 -0.59 -0.97
CA GLN A 256 -16.51 -0.07 -2.35
C GLN A 256 -17.82 0.66 -2.67
N PRO A 257 -17.78 1.69 -3.54
CA PRO A 257 -18.99 2.38 -3.92
C PRO A 257 -19.86 1.49 -4.80
N GLN A 258 -21.16 1.80 -4.84
CA GLN A 258 -22.08 1.10 -5.74
C GLN A 258 -21.63 1.26 -7.18
N ASP A 259 -21.21 2.47 -7.57
CA ASP A 259 -20.64 2.83 -8.86
C ASP A 259 -19.30 3.54 -8.66
N SER A 260 -18.34 3.28 -9.55
CA SER A 260 -17.05 3.97 -9.57
C SER A 260 -16.90 4.82 -10.83
N GLN A 261 -16.19 5.94 -10.71
CA GLN A 261 -15.80 6.75 -11.87
C GLN A 261 -14.42 7.36 -11.67
N LEU A 262 -13.75 7.65 -12.80
CA LEU A 262 -12.57 8.51 -12.82
C LEU A 262 -12.99 9.95 -13.05
N LEU A 263 -12.35 10.89 -12.36
CA LEU A 263 -12.32 12.31 -12.73
C LEU A 263 -10.91 12.65 -13.21
N ILE A 264 -10.77 12.93 -14.50
CA ILE A 264 -9.47 13.22 -15.13
C ILE A 264 -9.33 14.73 -15.28
N LEU A 265 -8.30 15.28 -14.67
CA LEU A 265 -7.99 16.71 -14.68
C LEU A 265 -6.70 16.98 -15.46
N ASP A 266 -6.64 18.14 -16.12
CA ASP A 266 -5.42 18.65 -16.75
C ASP A 266 -4.43 19.22 -15.71
N ALA A 267 -3.30 19.73 -16.20
CA ALA A 267 -2.21 20.24 -15.35
C ALA A 267 -2.60 21.44 -14.47
N ILE A 268 -3.73 22.10 -14.75
CA ILE A 268 -4.23 23.24 -13.96
C ILE A 268 -5.54 22.91 -13.23
N GLY A 269 -5.92 21.62 -13.17
CA GLY A 269 -7.08 21.14 -12.43
C GLY A 269 -8.42 21.26 -13.17
N ARG A 270 -8.43 21.53 -14.47
CA ARG A 270 -9.67 21.56 -15.26
C ARG A 270 -10.05 20.16 -15.76
N PRO A 271 -11.33 19.84 -15.89
CA PRO A 271 -11.74 18.57 -16.46
C PRO A 271 -11.25 18.34 -17.88
N LEU A 272 -10.64 17.19 -18.13
CA LEU A 272 -10.11 16.81 -19.43
C LEU A 272 -11.20 16.09 -20.25
N SER A 273 -12.02 16.85 -20.99
CA SER A 273 -13.12 16.31 -21.79
C SER A 273 -12.65 15.54 -23.02
N THR A 274 -13.42 14.55 -23.48
CA THR A 274 -13.18 13.75 -24.70
C THR A 274 -11.81 13.08 -24.77
N ALA A 275 -11.13 12.90 -23.64
CA ALA A 275 -9.90 12.13 -23.57
C ALA A 275 -10.25 10.65 -23.74
N ALA A 276 -9.52 9.94 -24.60
CA ALA A 276 -9.65 8.49 -24.70
C ALA A 276 -9.00 7.85 -23.48
N VAL A 277 -9.73 6.91 -22.85
CA VAL A 277 -9.31 6.21 -21.63
C VAL A 277 -9.27 4.72 -21.94
N ILE A 278 -8.17 4.07 -21.61
CA ILE A 278 -7.99 2.61 -21.68
C ILE A 278 -7.50 2.16 -20.31
N ILE A 279 -8.14 1.16 -19.72
CA ILE A 279 -7.81 0.68 -18.38
C ILE A 279 -7.50 -0.81 -18.46
N TYR A 280 -6.36 -1.17 -17.90
CA TYR A 280 -5.92 -2.54 -17.71
C TYR A 280 -5.95 -2.83 -16.22
N ALA A 281 -6.46 -3.99 -15.80
CA ALA A 281 -6.38 -4.39 -14.39
C ALA A 281 -5.52 -5.64 -14.23
N SER A 282 -4.78 -5.67 -13.13
CA SER A 282 -3.96 -6.82 -12.78
C SER A 282 -4.84 -7.99 -12.37
N ASN A 283 -4.44 -9.18 -12.80
CA ASN A 283 -4.91 -10.45 -12.27
C ASN A 283 -3.93 -10.90 -11.17
N PRO A 284 -4.34 -10.97 -9.90
CA PRO A 284 -3.48 -11.45 -8.82
C PRO A 284 -3.16 -12.93 -9.00
N SER A 285 -1.90 -13.33 -8.75
CA SER A 285 -1.48 -14.74 -8.71
C SER A 285 -1.45 -15.23 -7.26
N ALA A 286 -1.77 -16.52 -7.06
CA ALA A 286 -1.64 -17.17 -5.76
C ALA A 286 -0.18 -17.29 -5.28
N THR A 287 0.79 -17.27 -6.19
CA THR A 287 2.20 -17.62 -5.91
C THR A 287 3.13 -16.43 -5.73
N SER A 288 2.59 -15.25 -5.39
CA SER A 288 3.25 -13.94 -5.28
C SER A 288 3.21 -13.08 -6.57
N GLY A 289 2.74 -11.85 -6.41
CA GLY A 289 2.62 -10.85 -7.46
C GLY A 289 1.40 -11.02 -8.37
N GLY A 290 1.03 -9.93 -9.04
CA GLY A 290 0.01 -9.91 -10.08
C GLY A 290 0.60 -10.03 -11.48
N ARG A 291 -0.29 -10.12 -12.45
CA ARG A 291 -0.02 -10.05 -13.88
C ARG A 291 -0.94 -9.03 -14.53
N LEU A 292 -0.41 -8.15 -15.37
CA LEU A 292 -1.18 -7.21 -16.15
C LEU A 292 -1.13 -7.61 -17.62
N ASP A 293 -2.24 -8.15 -18.11
CA ASP A 293 -2.37 -8.53 -19.52
C ASP A 293 -2.57 -7.29 -20.41
N ALA A 294 -2.15 -7.39 -21.67
CA ALA A 294 -2.31 -6.32 -22.67
C ALA A 294 -3.76 -6.21 -23.22
N ILE A 295 -4.74 -6.78 -22.51
CA ILE A 295 -6.15 -6.76 -22.87
C ILE A 295 -6.84 -5.73 -21.96
N PRO A 296 -7.40 -4.64 -22.52
CA PRO A 296 -8.13 -3.66 -21.73
C PRO A 296 -9.35 -4.28 -21.03
N GLU A 297 -9.54 -3.98 -19.75
CA GLU A 297 -10.77 -4.29 -19.00
C GLU A 297 -11.85 -3.23 -19.30
N PHE A 298 -11.45 -1.96 -19.45
CA PHE A 298 -12.34 -0.86 -19.80
C PHE A 298 -11.74 0.01 -20.90
N GLN A 299 -12.58 0.56 -21.77
CA GLN A 299 -12.18 1.54 -22.76
C GLN A 299 -13.32 2.49 -23.14
N GLY A 300 -13.02 3.77 -23.36
CA GLY A 300 -13.98 4.75 -23.83
C GLY A 300 -13.43 6.17 -23.83
N GLN A 301 -14.29 7.15 -23.59
CA GLN A 301 -13.91 8.57 -23.55
C GLN A 301 -14.50 9.26 -22.32
N THR A 302 -13.80 10.27 -21.81
CA THR A 302 -14.35 11.16 -20.78
C THR A 302 -15.48 12.03 -21.34
N ASP A 303 -16.45 12.33 -20.49
CA ASP A 303 -17.53 13.28 -20.80
C ASP A 303 -17.06 14.75 -20.75
N SER A 304 -18.00 15.71 -20.89
CA SER A 304 -17.69 17.15 -20.83
C SER A 304 -17.22 17.62 -19.44
N ALA A 305 -17.46 16.84 -18.40
CA ALA A 305 -17.01 17.08 -17.04
C ALA A 305 -15.74 16.28 -16.69
N GLY A 306 -15.04 15.72 -17.70
CA GLY A 306 -13.81 14.95 -17.52
C GLY A 306 -14.01 13.62 -16.81
N ARG A 307 -15.24 13.11 -16.75
CA ARG A 307 -15.57 11.87 -16.03
C ARG A 307 -15.61 10.67 -16.95
N TYR A 308 -15.15 9.53 -16.44
CA TYR A 308 -15.26 8.24 -17.11
C TYR A 308 -15.86 7.21 -16.14
N ALA A 309 -17.03 6.66 -16.48
CA ALA A 309 -17.72 5.68 -15.65
C ALA A 309 -17.01 4.32 -15.72
N LEU A 310 -16.67 3.77 -14.55
CA LEU A 310 -16.12 2.41 -14.40
C LEU A 310 -17.22 1.37 -14.13
N GLY A 311 -18.42 1.83 -13.77
CA GLY A 311 -19.56 0.98 -13.47
C GLY A 311 -19.55 0.47 -12.04
N ALA A 312 -20.40 -0.53 -11.79
CA ALA A 312 -20.70 -0.99 -10.45
C ALA A 312 -19.76 -2.06 -9.94
N ASN A 313 -19.52 -2.08 -8.62
CA ASN A 313 -18.75 -3.11 -7.92
C ASN A 313 -17.39 -3.42 -8.59
N LEU A 314 -16.59 -2.37 -8.81
CA LEU A 314 -15.32 -2.45 -9.55
C LEU A 314 -14.36 -3.54 -9.01
N LEU A 315 -14.41 -3.84 -7.72
CA LEU A 315 -13.55 -4.84 -7.09
C LEU A 315 -14.15 -6.26 -7.11
N GLY A 316 -15.42 -6.40 -7.51
CA GLY A 316 -16.17 -7.65 -7.39
C GLY A 316 -16.41 -8.06 -5.94
N TYR A 317 -16.59 -9.37 -5.73
CA TYR A 317 -16.90 -9.97 -4.42
C TYR A 317 -15.87 -11.01 -3.97
N ASP A 318 -14.92 -11.36 -4.83
CA ASP A 318 -13.90 -12.36 -4.53
C ASP A 318 -12.68 -11.70 -3.87
N ASN A 319 -12.21 -12.27 -2.76
CA ASN A 319 -11.13 -11.70 -1.96
C ASN A 319 -9.88 -11.44 -2.79
N LEU A 320 -9.37 -12.49 -3.43
CA LEU A 320 -8.10 -12.41 -4.13
C LEU A 320 -8.24 -11.50 -5.34
N ASN A 321 -9.29 -11.69 -6.15
CA ASN A 321 -9.53 -10.87 -7.35
C ASN A 321 -9.88 -9.41 -7.06
N SER A 322 -10.22 -9.05 -5.82
CA SER A 322 -10.42 -7.65 -5.43
C SER A 322 -9.11 -6.89 -5.22
N LEU A 323 -8.00 -7.59 -4.99
CA LEU A 323 -6.66 -7.01 -4.79
C LEU A 323 -6.04 -6.66 -6.15
N LYS A 324 -6.57 -5.61 -6.77
CA LYS A 324 -6.17 -5.16 -8.11
C LYS A 324 -5.38 -3.86 -8.09
N ALA A 325 -4.38 -3.81 -8.96
CA ALA A 325 -3.81 -2.59 -9.50
C ALA A 325 -4.42 -2.32 -10.88
N PHE A 326 -4.73 -1.07 -11.17
CA PHE A 326 -5.30 -0.61 -12.42
C PHE A 326 -4.32 0.37 -13.08
N LEU A 327 -3.95 0.11 -14.34
CA LEU A 327 -3.20 1.02 -15.17
C LEU A 327 -4.16 1.73 -16.12
N VAL A 328 -4.27 3.05 -15.98
CA VAL A 328 -5.08 3.92 -16.83
C VAL A 328 -4.18 4.61 -17.84
N GLN A 329 -4.36 4.32 -19.12
CA GLN A 329 -3.79 5.09 -20.22
C GLN A 329 -4.78 6.15 -20.69
N ILE A 330 -4.35 7.40 -20.69
CA ILE A 330 -5.16 8.57 -21.06
C ILE A 330 -4.53 9.17 -22.30
N ASN A 331 -5.27 9.19 -23.41
CA ASN A 331 -4.85 9.84 -24.65
C ASN A 331 -5.71 11.07 -24.92
N HIS A 332 -5.05 12.22 -25.09
CA HIS A 332 -5.73 13.47 -25.44
C HIS A 332 -4.88 14.25 -26.42
N ARG A 333 -5.48 14.63 -27.56
CA ARG A 333 -4.83 15.44 -28.63
C ARG A 333 -3.48 14.87 -29.11
N GLY A 334 -3.36 13.53 -29.15
CA GLY A 334 -2.15 12.85 -29.63
C GLY A 334 -1.06 12.62 -28.58
N SER A 335 -1.23 13.13 -27.36
CA SER A 335 -0.38 12.82 -26.21
C SER A 335 -0.98 11.72 -25.35
N THR A 336 -0.13 10.87 -24.76
CA THR A 336 -0.57 9.77 -23.87
C THR A 336 0.16 9.84 -22.54
N GLU A 337 -0.58 9.70 -21.45
CA GLU A 337 -0.05 9.57 -20.09
C GLU A 337 -0.60 8.29 -19.45
N SER A 338 0.07 7.77 -18.42
CA SER A 338 -0.34 6.56 -17.71
C SER A 338 -0.33 6.78 -16.21
N HIS A 339 -1.41 6.39 -15.54
CA HIS A 339 -1.55 6.48 -14.09
C HIS A 339 -1.92 5.13 -13.50
N TRP A 340 -1.43 4.88 -12.29
CA TRP A 340 -1.86 3.74 -11.49
C TRP A 340 -2.87 4.19 -10.45
N PHE A 341 -3.85 3.33 -10.20
CA PHE A 341 -4.61 3.32 -8.96
C PHE A 341 -4.84 1.87 -8.53
N THR A 342 -5.31 1.64 -7.31
CA THR A 342 -5.48 0.33 -6.70
C THR A 342 -6.85 0.20 -6.05
N PHE A 343 -7.15 -0.98 -5.54
CA PHE A 343 -8.36 -1.18 -4.72
C PHE A 343 -8.42 -0.27 -3.48
N MET A 344 -7.26 0.14 -2.93
CA MET A 344 -7.22 1.08 -1.81
C MET A 344 -7.78 2.45 -2.22
N ASP A 345 -7.46 2.93 -3.42
CA ASP A 345 -7.99 4.19 -3.95
C ASP A 345 -9.51 4.13 -4.14
N VAL A 346 -10.04 2.96 -4.50
CA VAL A 346 -11.50 2.71 -4.56
C VAL A 346 -12.11 2.80 -3.17
N ASN A 347 -11.48 2.23 -2.15
CA ASN A 347 -11.95 2.33 -0.77
C ASN A 347 -11.88 3.76 -0.23
N TYR A 348 -10.78 4.48 -0.49
CA TYR A 348 -10.66 5.89 -0.11
C TYR A 348 -11.74 6.75 -0.78
N ALA A 349 -12.04 6.52 -2.06
CA ALA A 349 -13.11 7.20 -2.76
C ALA A 349 -14.49 6.90 -2.13
N PHE A 350 -14.72 5.65 -1.71
CA PHE A 350 -15.93 5.28 -0.96
C PHE A 350 -16.00 5.97 0.40
N TRP A 351 -14.93 6.00 1.17
CA TRP A 351 -14.95 6.63 2.51
C TRP A 351 -15.13 8.14 2.45
N ALA A 352 -14.60 8.80 1.42
CA ALA A 352 -14.83 10.23 1.21
C ALA A 352 -16.31 10.53 0.93
N HIS A 353 -16.98 9.65 0.17
CA HIS A 353 -18.38 9.78 -0.20
C HIS A 353 -19.10 8.42 -0.19
N PRO A 354 -19.61 7.96 0.98
CA PRO A 354 -20.19 6.62 1.12
C PRO A 354 -21.43 6.35 0.25
N THR A 355 -21.97 7.37 -0.41
CA THR A 355 -23.23 7.31 -1.15
C THR A 355 -23.01 7.20 -2.66
N GLY A 356 -23.36 6.04 -3.22
CA GLY A 356 -23.60 5.84 -4.65
C GLY A 356 -22.33 5.78 -5.49
N VAL A 357 -21.72 6.93 -5.78
CA VAL A 357 -20.66 7.06 -6.79
C VAL A 357 -19.33 7.48 -6.16
N GLY A 358 -18.38 6.56 -6.08
CA GLY A 358 -17.01 6.87 -5.68
C GLY A 358 -16.24 7.50 -6.84
N THR A 359 -15.55 8.61 -6.56
CA THR A 359 -14.77 9.33 -7.58
C THR A 359 -13.28 9.22 -7.29
N ILE A 360 -12.53 8.67 -8.23
CA ILE A 360 -11.07 8.58 -8.18
C ILE A 360 -10.51 9.69 -9.08
N THR A 361 -9.78 10.62 -8.50
CA THR A 361 -9.25 11.79 -9.24
C THR A 361 -7.84 11.50 -9.76
N LEU A 362 -7.65 11.68 -11.07
CA LEU A 362 -6.36 11.56 -11.73
C LEU A 362 -5.94 12.93 -12.28
N ASN A 363 -4.82 13.46 -11.78
CA ASN A 363 -4.24 14.71 -12.28
C ASN A 363 -3.22 14.36 -13.37
N THR A 364 -3.40 14.92 -14.57
CA THR A 364 -2.54 14.68 -15.73
C THR A 364 -1.70 15.91 -16.04
N THR A 365 -0.63 15.71 -16.80
CA THR A 365 0.15 16.77 -17.45
C THR A 365 -0.33 17.06 -18.87
N LEU A 366 -1.33 16.31 -19.35
CA LEU A 366 -1.90 16.44 -20.68
C LEU A 366 -2.59 17.79 -20.83
N ASN A 367 -2.45 18.37 -22.03
CA ASN A 367 -3.02 19.66 -22.40
C ASN A 367 -2.48 20.85 -21.57
N PRO A 368 -1.14 21.08 -21.54
CA PRO A 368 -0.62 22.35 -21.05
C PRO A 368 -1.29 23.49 -21.85
N PRO A 369 -1.57 24.65 -21.23
CA PRO A 369 -2.39 25.70 -21.83
C PRO A 369 -1.99 25.96 -23.28
N HIS A 370 -2.92 25.73 -24.21
CA HIS A 370 -2.66 26.01 -25.61
C HIS A 370 -2.52 27.54 -25.75
N PRO A 371 -1.55 28.07 -26.51
CA PRO A 371 -1.42 29.51 -26.73
C PRO A 371 -2.66 30.21 -27.32
N ALA A 372 -3.65 29.43 -27.77
CA ALA A 372 -4.95 29.93 -28.25
C ALA A 372 -6.06 29.91 -27.17
N ASP A 373 -5.84 29.20 -26.06
CA ASP A 373 -6.67 29.30 -24.84
C ASP A 373 -6.27 30.53 -24.01
N LEU A 374 -5.08 31.09 -24.28
CA LEU A 374 -4.75 32.45 -23.91
C LEU A 374 -5.63 33.38 -24.76
N ASN A 375 -6.76 33.82 -24.21
CA ASN A 375 -7.50 34.95 -24.76
C ASN A 375 -6.50 36.09 -25.04
N LEU A 376 -6.69 36.87 -26.10
CA LEU A 376 -5.78 37.96 -26.48
C LEU A 376 -5.46 38.90 -25.30
N ASP A 377 -6.37 39.04 -24.33
CA ASP A 377 -6.14 39.76 -23.08
C ASP A 377 -5.00 39.16 -22.22
N SER A 378 -4.88 37.83 -22.16
CA SER A 378 -3.79 37.14 -21.43
C SER A 378 -2.47 37.03 -22.20
N VAL A 379 -2.51 37.17 -23.53
CA VAL A 379 -1.30 37.32 -24.36
C VAL A 379 -0.69 38.71 -24.18
N ILE A 380 -1.53 39.73 -23.95
CA ILE A 380 -1.07 41.06 -23.55
C ILE A 380 -0.36 40.97 -22.19
N ASP A 381 -0.88 40.25 -21.20
CA ASP A 381 -0.21 40.06 -19.90
C ASP A 381 1.13 39.29 -20.00
N PHE A 382 1.23 38.29 -20.88
CA PHE A 382 2.49 37.53 -21.03
C PHE A 382 3.56 38.31 -21.81
N LEU A 383 3.16 39.05 -22.84
CA LEU A 383 4.05 39.98 -23.55
C LEU A 383 4.42 41.19 -22.67
N ASP A 384 3.51 41.65 -21.82
CA ASP A 384 3.84 42.63 -20.79
C ASP A 384 4.74 42.03 -19.74
N TYR A 385 4.63 40.77 -19.33
CA TYR A 385 5.57 40.19 -18.36
C TYR A 385 7.00 40.12 -18.89
N ASP A 386 7.23 39.70 -20.14
CA ASP A 386 8.57 39.71 -20.73
C ASP A 386 9.10 41.14 -20.98
N ARG A 387 8.21 42.09 -21.28
CA ARG A 387 8.54 43.51 -21.41
C ARG A 387 8.83 44.18 -20.05
N LEU A 388 8.04 43.84 -19.03
CA LEU A 388 8.20 44.25 -17.63
C LEU A 388 9.48 43.64 -17.07
N ARG A 389 9.80 42.38 -17.41
CA ARG A 389 11.05 41.72 -17.04
C ARG A 389 12.25 42.38 -17.72
N GLN A 390 12.17 42.75 -19.00
CA GLN A 390 13.23 43.51 -19.67
C GLN A 390 13.39 44.93 -19.11
N GLN A 391 12.31 45.56 -18.63
CA GLN A 391 12.35 46.90 -18.03
C GLN A 391 12.74 46.90 -16.55
N LEU A 392 12.39 45.85 -15.79
CA LEU A 392 12.71 45.70 -14.36
C LEU A 392 14.07 45.05 -14.10
N PHE A 393 14.59 44.29 -15.06
CA PHE A 393 15.87 43.59 -14.95
C PHE A 393 16.87 44.00 -16.04
N ASP A 394 16.82 45.25 -16.49
CA ASP A 394 17.97 45.86 -17.16
C ASP A 394 19.10 46.01 -16.13
N PRO A 395 20.24 45.30 -16.27
CA PRO A 395 21.29 45.24 -15.24
C PRO A 395 22.02 46.58 -15.01
N ILE A 396 21.65 47.65 -15.73
CA ILE A 396 22.31 48.95 -15.65
C ILE A 396 21.60 49.92 -14.69
N ASN A 397 20.32 49.71 -14.33
CA ASN A 397 19.63 50.54 -13.32
C ASN A 397 18.40 49.83 -12.72
N PRO A 398 18.47 49.30 -11.48
CA PRO A 398 17.29 48.77 -10.83
C PRO A 398 16.40 49.91 -10.30
N LEU A 399 15.23 50.09 -10.91
CA LEU A 399 14.09 50.87 -10.41
C LEU A 399 14.41 52.29 -9.90
N ASP A 400 14.63 53.19 -10.85
CA ASP A 400 14.52 54.64 -10.67
C ASP A 400 13.63 55.17 -11.79
N LEU A 401 12.31 55.22 -11.52
CA LEU A 401 11.30 55.48 -12.55
C LEU A 401 11.13 56.98 -12.84
N ASN A 402 11.69 57.85 -12.00
CA ASN A 402 11.70 59.29 -12.20
C ASN A 402 13.07 59.84 -12.64
N LEU A 403 14.09 58.98 -12.76
CA LEU A 403 15.45 59.28 -13.21
C LEU A 403 16.23 60.23 -12.27
N ASP A 404 15.94 60.21 -10.96
CA ASP A 404 16.58 61.09 -9.97
C ASP A 404 17.86 60.51 -9.32
N GLY A 405 18.20 59.27 -9.64
CA GLY A 405 19.35 58.53 -9.15
C GLY A 405 19.12 57.80 -7.82
N THR A 406 17.89 57.79 -7.28
CA THR A 406 17.59 57.18 -5.98
C THR A 406 16.24 56.45 -5.94
N THR A 407 16.25 55.13 -5.75
CA THR A 407 15.03 54.35 -5.51
C THR A 407 14.35 54.77 -4.19
N ASN A 408 13.15 55.32 -4.26
CA ASN A 408 12.43 55.80 -3.07
C ASN A 408 10.91 55.47 -3.11
N ILE A 409 10.19 55.84 -2.04
CA ILE A 409 8.77 55.48 -1.87
C ILE A 409 7.84 56.12 -2.91
N TYR A 410 8.29 57.18 -3.60
CA TYR A 410 7.53 57.81 -4.67
C TYR A 410 7.54 56.98 -5.97
N ASP A 411 8.61 56.22 -6.24
CA ASP A 411 8.65 55.25 -7.34
C ASP A 411 7.63 54.12 -7.13
N PHE A 412 7.45 53.71 -5.86
CA PHE A 412 6.47 52.70 -5.47
C PHE A 412 5.01 53.18 -5.63
N ASN A 413 4.72 54.44 -5.30
CA ASN A 413 3.37 54.99 -5.43
C ASN A 413 2.95 55.21 -6.90
N TRP A 414 3.90 55.49 -7.80
CA TRP A 414 3.61 55.62 -9.23
C TRP A 414 3.22 54.28 -9.85
N PHE A 415 3.91 53.20 -9.46
CA PHE A 415 3.60 51.84 -9.91
C PHE A 415 2.18 51.41 -9.54
N PHE A 416 1.74 51.65 -8.30
CA PHE A 416 0.36 51.35 -7.89
C PHE A 416 -0.66 52.27 -8.56
N GLY A 417 -0.36 53.56 -8.75
CA GLY A 417 -1.24 54.49 -9.48
C GLY A 417 -1.51 54.07 -10.92
N TYR A 418 -0.50 53.52 -11.61
CA TYR A 418 -0.62 53.05 -12.99
C TYR A 418 -1.47 51.77 -13.09
N VAL A 419 -1.25 50.81 -12.19
CA VAL A 419 -2.00 49.54 -12.12
C VAL A 419 -3.49 49.77 -11.83
N PHE A 420 -3.84 50.74 -10.98
CA PHE A 420 -5.24 51.08 -10.68
C PHE A 420 -5.93 51.95 -11.75
N SER A 421 -5.20 52.46 -12.74
CA SER A 421 -5.77 53.25 -13.85
C SER A 421 -6.10 52.43 -15.10
N LEU A 422 -5.69 51.15 -15.12
CA LEU A 422 -5.88 50.21 -16.22
C LEU A 422 -6.94 49.13 -15.92
N THR A 423 -7.54 49.16 -14.73
CA THR A 423 -8.80 48.48 -14.37
C THR A 423 -9.96 49.46 -14.44
#